data_AF-A0ABD0RKB1-F1
#
_entry.id   AF-A0ABD0RKB1-F1
#
_cell.length_a   1.000
_cell.length_b   1.000
_cell.length_c   1.000
_cell.angle_alpha   90.00
_cell.angle_beta   90.00
_cell.angle_gamma   90.00
#
_symmetry.space_group_name_H-M   'P 1'
#
loop_
_entity.id
_entity.type
_entity.pdbx_description
1 polymer ?
#
loop_
_entity_poly.entity_id
_entity_poly.type
_entity_poly.pdbx_seq_one_letter_code
_entity_poly.pdbx_strand_id
1 'polypeptide(L)' 'SNTDGLYELAFGGLVYCLGVVFFKSDGVIPFAHAIWHVFVALAAAIHYYAIWKYL' A
#
# COMPACT_ATOMS: atom_id res chain seq x y z
N SER A 1 -18.05 10.02 -15.66
CA SER A 1 -17.04 8.95 -15.57
C SER A 1 -16.71 8.77 -14.11
N ASN A 2 -17.19 7.69 -13.46
CA ASN A 2 -16.97 7.45 -12.04
C ASN A 2 -15.68 6.62 -11.88
N THR A 3 -14.55 7.25 -12.21
CA THR A 3 -13.21 6.63 -12.19
C THR A 3 -12.52 6.81 -10.85
N ASP A 4 -13.15 7.49 -9.90
CA ASP A 4 -12.49 7.92 -8.67
C ASP A 4 -11.96 6.71 -7.90
N GLY A 5 -12.78 5.67 -7.69
CA GLY A 5 -12.35 4.43 -7.01
C GLY A 5 -11.22 3.64 -7.70
N LEU A 6 -11.03 3.81 -9.02
CA LEU A 6 -9.90 3.19 -9.73
C LEU A 6 -8.57 3.86 -9.35
N TYR A 7 -8.58 5.17 -9.05
CA TYR A 7 -7.39 5.88 -8.62
C TYR A 7 -6.97 5.45 -7.21
N GLU A 8 -7.91 5.30 -6.25
CA GLU A 8 -7.57 4.79 -4.92
C GLU A 8 -7.06 3.33 -4.97
N LEU A 9 -7.63 2.48 -5.82
CA LEU A 9 -7.15 1.11 -6.06
C LEU A 9 -5.73 1.09 -6.66
N ALA A 10 -5.48 1.89 -7.70
CA ALA A 10 -4.16 1.96 -8.33
C ALA A 10 -3.10 2.50 -7.37
N PHE A 11 -3.46 3.50 -6.55
CA PHE A 11 -2.58 4.06 -5.54
C PHE A 11 -2.26 3.04 -4.44
N GLY A 12 -3.26 2.31 -3.94
CA GLY A 12 -3.07 1.22 -2.98
C GLY A 12 -2.15 0.11 -3.53
N GLY A 13 -2.29 -0.23 -4.82
CA GLY A 13 -1.40 -1.18 -5.51
C GLY A 13 0.05 -0.70 -5.60
N LEU A 14 0.29 0.59 -5.92
CA LEU A 14 1.63 1.18 -5.94
C LEU A 14 2.32 1.16 -4.57
N VAL A 15 1.58 1.50 -3.52
CA VAL A 15 2.07 1.43 -2.13
C VAL A 15 2.47 0.00 -1.77
N TYR A 16 1.72 -1.00 -2.24
CA TYR A 16 2.06 -2.42 -2.03
C TYR A 16 3.34 -2.82 -2.76
N CYS A 17 3.49 -2.45 -4.03
CA CYS A 17 4.71 -2.71 -4.80
C CYS A 17 5.95 -2.06 -4.16
N LEU A 18 5.83 -0.84 -3.65
CA LEU A 18 6.91 -0.17 -2.92
C LEU A 18 7.27 -0.92 -1.63
N GLY A 19 6.28 -1.42 -0.89
CA GLY A 19 6.51 -2.29 0.26
C GLY A 19 7.37 -3.51 -0.09
N VAL A 20 7.10 -4.19 -1.22
CA VAL A 20 7.87 -5.38 -1.65
C VAL A 20 9.37 -5.06 -1.84
N VAL A 21 9.72 -3.84 -2.28
CA VAL A 21 11.13 -3.41 -2.40
C VAL A 21 11.81 -3.35 -1.03
N PHE A 22 11.12 -2.83 -0.02
CA PHE A 22 11.63 -2.78 1.36
C PHE A 22 11.69 -4.19 1.97
N PHE A 23 10.72 -5.06 1.68
CA PHE A 23 10.78 -6.47 2.09
C PHE A 23 11.99 -7.21 1.50
N LYS A 24 12.30 -6.98 0.22
CA LYS A 24 13.48 -7.57 -0.44
C LYS A 24 14.79 -7.02 0.15
N SER A 25 14.76 -5.80 0.67
CA SER A 25 15.91 -5.12 1.30
C SER A 25 16.07 -5.49 2.78
N ASP A 26 15.25 -6.42 3.30
CA ASP A 26 15.34 -6.92 4.67
C ASP A 26 16.69 -7.63 4.88
N GLY A 27 17.47 -7.15 5.84
CA GLY A 27 18.87 -7.56 6.07
C GLY A 27 19.94 -6.69 5.38
N VAL A 28 19.57 -5.81 4.45
CA VAL A 28 20.49 -4.80 3.85
C VAL A 28 20.28 -3.43 4.49
N ILE A 29 19.02 -3.04 4.69
CA ILE A 29 18.66 -1.76 5.32
C ILE A 29 18.18 -2.06 6.75
N PRO A 30 18.78 -1.46 7.80
CA PRO A 30 18.31 -1.64 9.17
C PRO A 30 16.85 -1.15 9.29
N PHE A 31 16.00 -1.95 9.94
CA PHE A 31 14.55 -1.71 10.10
C PHE A 31 13.68 -1.82 8.82
N ALA A 32 14.21 -2.34 7.71
CA ALA A 32 13.44 -2.57 6.49
C ALA A 32 12.13 -3.36 6.71
N HIS A 33 12.15 -4.38 7.58
CA HIS A 33 10.95 -5.13 7.95
C HIS A 33 9.86 -4.26 8.58
N ALA A 34 10.22 -3.34 9.48
CA ALA A 34 9.25 -2.45 10.13
C ALA A 34 8.66 -1.45 9.12
N ILE A 35 9.50 -0.94 8.22
CA ILE A 35 9.06 -0.07 7.12
C ILE A 35 8.08 -0.83 6.20
N TRP A 36 8.37 -2.09 5.88
CA TRP A 36 7.46 -2.94 5.10
C TRP A 36 6.07 -3.06 5.75
N HIS A 37 6.01 -3.32 7.07
CA HIS A 37 4.73 -3.37 7.80
C HIS A 37 3.92 -2.08 7.68
N VAL A 38 4.58 -0.91 7.71
CA VAL A 38 3.91 0.40 7.53
C VAL A 38 3.30 0.52 6.13
N PHE A 39 4.03 0.10 5.09
CA PHE A 39 3.50 0.11 3.71
C PHE A 39 2.31 -0.84 3.53
N VAL A 40 2.36 -2.04 4.12
CA VAL A 40 1.25 -3.00 4.08
C VAL A 40 0.02 -2.44 4.81
N ALA A 41 0.20 -1.87 6.00
CA ALA A 41 -0.90 -1.27 6.76
C ALA A 41 -1.53 -0.08 6.02
N LEU A 42 -0.72 0.79 5.40
CA LEU A 42 -1.21 1.92 4.61
C LEU A 42 -1.99 1.45 3.37
N ALA A 43 -1.47 0.46 2.63
CA ALA A 43 -2.16 -0.10 1.49
C ALA A 43 -3.51 -0.71 1.89
N ALA A 44 -3.57 -1.47 2.99
CA ALA A 44 -4.82 -2.02 3.50
C ALA A 44 -5.83 -0.94 3.89
N ALA A 45 -5.37 0.15 4.52
CA ALA A 45 -6.21 1.29 4.88
C ALA A 45 -6.78 2.00 3.64
N ILE A 46 -5.98 2.18 2.57
CA ILE A 46 -6.45 2.79 1.31
C ILE A 46 -7.52 1.92 0.65
N HIS A 47 -7.32 0.59 0.59
CA HIS A 47 -8.32 -0.33 0.04
C HIS A 47 -9.62 -0.31 0.86
N TYR A 48 -9.52 -0.30 2.19
CA TYR A 48 -10.69 -0.18 3.06
C TYR A 48 -11.42 1.15 2.87
N TYR A 49 -10.68 2.27 2.79
CA TYR A 49 -11.24 3.59 2.55
C TYR A 49 -11.97 3.66 1.20
N ALA A 50 -11.41 3.07 0.15
CA ALA A 50 -12.08 2.99 -1.15
C ALA A 50 -13.40 2.23 -1.04
N ILE A 51 -13.43 1.09 -0.35
CA ILE A 51 -14.67 0.34 -0.14
C ILE A 51 -15.70 1.20 0.61
N TRP A 52 -15.34 1.83 1.73
CA TRP A 52 -16.28 2.68 2.48
C TRP A 52 -16.77 3.88 1.66
N LYS A 53 -15.90 4.53 0.89
CA LYS A 53 -16.28 5.74 0.15
C LYS A 53 -17.20 5.45 -1.04
N TYR A 54 -17.07 4.28 -1.67
CA TYR A 54 -17.76 3.95 -2.92
C TYR A 54 -18.86 2.88 -2.78
N LEU A 55 -19.06 2.32 -1.59
CA LEU A 55 -20.10 1.34 -1.26
C LEU A 55 -20.95 1.83 -0.07
#